data_AF-A0A5E7FMM2-F1
#
_entry.id   AF-A0A5E7FMM2-F1
#
_cell.length_a   1.000
_cell.length_b   1.000
_cell.length_c   1.000
_cell.angle_alpha   90.00
_cell.angle_beta   90.00
_cell.angle_gamma   90.00
#
_symmetry.space_group_name_H-M   'P 1'
#
loop_
_entity.id
_entity.type
_entity.pdbx_description
1 polymer ?
#
loop_
_entity_poly.entity_id
_entity_poly.type
_entity_poly.pdbx_seq_one_letter_code
_entity_poly.pdbx_strand_id
1 'polypeptide(L)'
;MTLRADVLNAVIDGRLGKGLVVTRQAVIQLFSDVPETYTGVILSNSEMTTGVSSPTYDHFTQRVGVGTYRIHPQALLGRMAERGLA
;
A
#
# COMPACT_ATOMS: atom_id res chain seq x y z
N MET A 1 2.99 0.98 -14.90
CA MET A 1 2.60 0.40 -13.60
C MET A 1 2.48 1.52 -12.58
N THR A 2 1.60 1.39 -11.58
CA THR A 2 1.39 2.43 -10.55
C THR A 2 2.08 2.02 -9.25
N LEU A 3 2.54 2.99 -8.45
CA LEU A 3 3.16 2.75 -7.15
C LEU A 3 2.28 1.88 -6.22
N ARG A 4 0.95 1.99 -6.34
CA ARG A 4 0.00 1.10 -5.67
C ARG A 4 0.22 -0.37 -6.05
N ALA A 5 0.24 -0.66 -7.35
CA ALA A 5 0.44 -2.02 -7.83
C ALA A 5 1.78 -2.58 -7.36
N ASP A 6 2.83 -1.75 -7.33
CA ASP A 6 4.16 -2.15 -6.89
C ASP A 6 4.20 -2.44 -5.37
N VAL A 7 3.54 -1.62 -4.55
CA VAL A 7 3.37 -1.87 -3.12
C VAL A 7 2.61 -3.18 -2.88
N LEU A 8 1.49 -3.41 -3.58
CA LEU A 8 0.73 -4.66 -3.44
C LEU A 8 1.54 -5.88 -3.91
N ASN A 9 2.29 -5.76 -5.01
CA ASN A 9 3.19 -6.82 -5.47
C ASN A 9 4.24 -7.14 -4.40
N ALA A 10 4.89 -6.13 -3.82
CA ALA A 10 5.90 -6.32 -2.80
C ALA A 10 5.35 -7.01 -1.53
N VAL A 11 4.09 -6.74 -1.16
CA VAL A 11 3.41 -7.42 -0.06
C VAL A 11 3.11 -8.88 -0.41
N ILE A 12 2.57 -9.15 -1.61
CA ILE A 12 2.30 -10.51 -2.09
C ILE A 12 3.60 -11.34 -2.16
N ASP A 13 4.68 -10.74 -2.63
CA ASP A 13 5.99 -11.38 -2.77
C ASP A 13 6.73 -11.54 -1.44
N GLY A 14 6.16 -11.06 -0.32
CA GLY A 14 6.79 -11.12 1.01
C GLY A 14 7.99 -10.18 1.19
N ARG A 15 8.18 -9.21 0.29
CA ARG A 15 9.28 -8.22 0.32
C ARG A 15 8.96 -6.99 1.16
N LEU A 16 7.68 -6.74 1.45
CA LEU A 16 7.22 -5.59 2.21
C LEU A 16 6.22 -6.01 3.31
N GLY A 17 6.47 -5.52 4.52
CA GLY A 17 5.57 -5.71 5.66
C GLY A 17 5.75 -7.03 6.40
N LYS A 18 4.90 -7.24 7.42
CA LYS A 18 4.77 -8.48 8.17
C LYS A 18 3.29 -8.92 8.09
N GLY A 19 3.03 -9.90 7.22
CA GLY A 19 1.65 -10.18 6.80
C GLY A 19 1.07 -8.98 6.06
N LEU A 20 -0.08 -8.47 6.53
CA LEU A 20 -0.72 -7.30 5.92
C LEU A 20 -0.25 -5.95 6.48
N VAL A 21 0.60 -5.94 7.51
CA VAL A 21 1.02 -4.70 8.17
C VAL A 21 2.30 -4.18 7.54
N VAL A 22 2.26 -2.94 7.04
CA VAL A 22 3.36 -2.22 6.40
C VAL A 22 3.65 -0.91 7.14
N THR A 23 4.89 -0.43 7.06
CA THR A 23 5.27 0.87 7.62
C THR A 23 5.66 1.84 6.51
N ARG A 24 5.44 3.14 6.75
CA ARG A 24 5.85 4.22 5.83
C ARG A 24 7.35 4.14 5.53
N GLN A 25 8.17 3.95 6.56
CA GLN A 25 9.61 3.82 6.44
C GLN A 25 10.02 2.65 5.52
N ALA A 26 9.38 1.49 5.66
CA ALA A 26 9.67 0.34 4.80
C ALA A 26 9.28 0.58 3.33
N VAL A 27 8.20 1.32 3.07
CA VAL A 27 7.82 1.74 1.71
C VAL A 27 8.87 2.69 1.13
N ILE A 28 9.28 3.73 1.87
CA ILE A 28 10.30 4.69 1.43
C ILE A 28 11.62 3.97 1.12
N GLN A 29 12.03 3.03 1.98
CA GLN A 29 13.26 2.27 1.81
C GLN A 29 13.21 1.32 0.60
N LEU A 30 12.10 0.60 0.41
CA LEU A 30 11.97 -0.37 -0.68
C LEU A 30 11.82 0.29 -2.05
N PHE A 31 11.20 1.48 -2.10
CA PHE A 31 10.97 2.25 -3.32
C PHE A 31 11.83 3.52 -3.32
N SER A 32 13.12 3.41 -2.98
CA SER A 32 14.03 4.56 -2.86
C SER A 32 14.22 5.36 -4.15
N ASP A 33 13.98 4.73 -5.30
CA ASP A 33 14.06 5.36 -6.63
C ASP A 33 12.82 6.20 -6.96
N VAL A 34 11.75 6.08 -6.16
CA VAL A 34 10.53 6.89 -6.29
C VAL A 34 10.65 8.07 -5.31
N PRO A 35 10.35 9.31 -5.73
CA PRO A 35 10.56 10.47 -4.87
C PRO A 35 9.82 10.33 -3.53
N GLU A 36 10.49 10.71 -2.44
CA GLU A 36 9.97 10.57 -1.07
C GLU A 36 8.64 11.30 -0.87
N THR A 37 8.41 12.37 -1.63
CA THR A 37 7.14 13.11 -1.64
C THR A 37 5.95 12.25 -2.06
N TYR A 38 6.17 11.19 -2.85
CA TYR A 38 5.15 10.22 -3.25
C TYR A 38 5.10 9.00 -2.31
N THR A 39 6.25 8.39 -2.01
CA THR A 39 6.31 7.19 -1.14
C THR A 39 5.97 7.50 0.32
N GLY A 40 6.26 8.71 0.80
CA GLY A 40 5.91 9.16 2.14
C GLY A 40 4.41 9.37 2.34
N VAL A 41 3.65 9.66 1.27
CA VAL A 41 2.21 9.98 1.37
C VAL A 41 1.30 8.87 0.85
N ILE A 42 1.80 7.93 0.03
CA ILE A 42 0.98 6.89 -0.61
C ILE A 42 0.09 6.13 0.38
N LEU A 43 0.63 5.72 1.53
CA LEU A 43 -0.13 4.96 2.52
C LEU A 43 -1.24 5.82 3.15
N SER A 44 -0.94 7.06 3.56
CA SER A 44 -1.93 7.97 4.14
C SER A 44 -3.00 8.42 3.15
N ASN A 45 -2.62 8.67 1.90
CA ASN A 45 -3.55 9.13 0.87
C ASN A 45 -4.47 8.01 0.39
N SER A 46 -4.01 6.75 0.47
CA SER A 46 -4.79 5.55 0.14
C SER A 46 -5.49 4.92 1.34
N GLU A 47 -5.64 5.63 2.47
CA GLU A 47 -6.43 5.16 3.62
C GLU A 47 -7.91 5.04 3.22
N MET A 48 -8.56 3.92 3.52
CA MET A 48 -9.98 3.63 3.27
C MET A 48 -10.93 4.30 4.29
N THR A 49 -10.52 5.41 4.91
CA THR A 49 -11.37 6.13 5.86
C THR A 49 -12.75 6.36 5.25
N THR A 50 -13.81 6.06 6.01
CA THR A 50 -15.23 6.06 5.61
C THR A 50 -15.79 7.43 5.19
N GLY A 51 -14.93 8.38 4.84
CA GLY A 51 -15.27 9.71 4.37
C GLY A 51 -14.01 10.50 4.04
N VAL A 52 -13.92 10.91 2.77
CA VAL A 52 -13.08 12.01 2.28
C VAL A 52 -11.57 11.84 2.44
N SER A 53 -10.96 10.91 1.70
CA SER A 53 -9.54 11.04 1.33
C SER A 53 -9.41 10.94 -0.19
N SER A 54 -8.40 11.57 -0.77
CA SER A 54 -8.24 12.00 -2.18
C SER A 54 -9.05 11.24 -3.26
N PRO A 55 -9.84 11.93 -4.11
CA PRO A 55 -10.61 11.31 -5.21
C PRO A 55 -9.74 10.68 -6.31
N THR A 56 -8.43 10.90 -6.26
CA THR A 56 -7.45 10.44 -7.26
C THR A 56 -6.65 9.22 -6.82
N TYR A 57 -6.77 8.79 -5.55
CA TYR A 57 -6.05 7.62 -5.04
C TYR A 57 -7.01 6.45 -4.85
N ASP A 58 -6.66 5.30 -5.44
CA ASP A 58 -7.30 4.05 -5.07
C ASP A 58 -7.02 3.77 -3.59
N HIS A 59 -8.07 3.57 -2.81
CA HIS A 59 -7.95 3.29 -1.38
C HIS A 59 -7.64 1.81 -1.16
N PHE A 60 -6.55 1.49 -0.47
CA PHE A 60 -6.12 0.11 -0.22
C PHE A 60 -5.45 -0.10 1.14
N THR A 61 -5.45 0.90 2.01
CA THR A 61 -4.82 0.80 3.32
C THR A 61 -5.76 1.23 4.44
N GLN A 62 -5.43 0.86 5.67
CA GLN A 62 -6.07 1.32 6.89
C GLN A 62 -4.97 1.66 7.89
N ARG A 63 -4.94 2.88 8.42
CA ARG A 63 -3.98 3.24 9.47
C ARG A 63 -4.29 2.46 10.76
N VAL A 64 -3.26 1.85 11.33
CA VAL A 64 -3.33 1.11 12.60
C VAL A 64 -2.38 1.66 13.67
N GLY A 65 -1.54 2.63 13.32
CA GLY A 65 -0.66 3.34 14.23
C GLY A 65 0.10 4.46 13.52
N VAL A 66 0.92 5.21 14.25
CA VAL A 66 1.77 6.26 13.66
C VAL A 66 2.72 5.62 12.65
N GLY A 67 2.62 6.04 11.39
CA GLY A 67 3.44 5.50 10.30
C GLY A 67 3.21 4.03 9.97
N THR A 68 2.17 3.39 10.54
CA THR A 68 1.91 1.95 10.41
C THR A 68 0.50 1.73 9.85
N TYR A 69 0.42 0.90 8.81
CA TYR A 69 -0.79 0.70 8.02
C TYR A 69 -1.02 -0.78 7.78
N ARG A 70 -2.28 -1.17 7.68
CA ARG A 70 -2.69 -2.48 7.21
C ARG A 70 -3.15 -2.38 5.76
N ILE A 71 -2.64 -3.24 4.89
CA ILE A 71 -3.17 -3.40 3.53
C ILE A 71 -4.55 -4.05 3.63
N HIS A 72 -5.53 -3.48 2.94
CA HIS A 72 -6.88 -4.02 2.93
C HIS A 72 -6.91 -5.38 2.20
N PRO A 73 -7.46 -6.45 2.81
CA PRO A 73 -7.45 -7.79 2.22
C PRO A 73 -8.06 -7.85 0.82
N GLN A 74 -9.13 -7.10 0.56
CA GLN A 74 -9.79 -7.07 -0.75
C GLN A 74 -8.89 -6.49 -1.85
N ALA A 75 -8.09 -5.47 -1.54
CA ALA A 75 -7.17 -4.90 -2.52
C ALA A 75 -6.04 -5.88 -2.84
N LEU A 76 -5.58 -6.62 -1.84
CA LEU A 76 -4.57 -7.67 -2.01
C LEU A 76 -5.12 -8.84 -2.84
N LEU A 77 -6.33 -9.32 -2.52
CA LEU A 77 -7.03 -10.38 -3.27
C LEU A 77 -7.25 -9.99 -4.73
N GLY A 78 -7.73 -8.77 -4.99
CA GLY A 78 -7.89 -8.26 -6.35
C GLY A 78 -6.57 -8.29 -7.12
N ARG A 79 -5.48 -7.86 -6.50
CA ARG A 79 -4.15 -7.91 -7.12
C ARG A 79 -3.63 -9.34 -7.33
N MET A 80 -3.94 -10.27 -6.43
CA MET A 80 -3.60 -11.69 -6.60
C MET A 80 -4.36 -12.31 -7.78
N ALA A 81 -5.65 -12.00 -7.94
CA ALA A 81 -6.46 -12.45 -9.07
C ALA A 81 -5.93 -11.90 -10.40
N GLU A 82 -5.56 -10.60 -10.46
CA GLU A 82 -4.90 -10.01 -11.63
C GLU A 82 -3.58 -10.70 -11.99
N ARG A 83 -2.90 -11.33 -11.00
CA ARG A 83 -1.67 -12.10 -11.19
C ARG A 83 -1.90 -13.59 -11.44
N GLY A 84 -3.16 -14.07 -11.42
CA GLY A 84 -3.49 -15.49 -11.56
C GLY A 84 -3.06 -16.36 -10.36
N LEU A 85 -3.00 -15.77 -9.15
CA LEU A 85 -2.55 -16.42 -7.91
C LEU A 85 -3.71 -16.79 -6.95
N ALA A 86 -4.94 -16.40 -7.29
CA ALA A 86 -6.14 -16.59 -6.47
C ALA A 86 -7.28 -17.14 -7.34
#